data_AF-A0A820MQ44-F1
#
_entry.id   AF-A0A820MQ44-F1
#
_cell.length_a   1.000
_cell.length_b   1.000
_cell.length_c   1.000
_cell.angle_alpha   90.00
_cell.angle_beta   90.00
_cell.angle_gamma   90.00
#
_symmetry.space_group_name_H-M   'P 1'
#
loop_
_entity.id
_entity.type
_entity.pdbx_description
1 polymer ?
#
loop_
_entity_poly.entity_id
_entity_poly.type
_entity_poly.pdbx_seq_one_letter_code
_entity_poly.pdbx_strand_id
1 'polypeptide(L)' 'IKEFFKRRRDFSVLQIRYGGCKGTFSFYQRLDTQQYQLQIRDSMNKFISDHDILEICKLSAP' A
#
# COMPACT_ATOMS: atom_id res chain seq x y z
N ILE A 1 4.91 8.95 1.19
CA ILE A 1 4.35 8.26 -0.01
C ILE A 1 4.13 9.22 -1.18
N LYS A 2 3.29 10.27 -1.08
CA LYS A 2 3.06 11.22 -2.19
C LYS A 2 4.35 11.89 -2.71
N GLU A 3 5.31 12.14 -1.83
CA GLU A 3 6.61 12.72 -2.19
C GLU A 3 7.53 11.76 -2.97
N PHE A 4 7.42 10.44 -2.72
CA PHE A 4 8.16 9.41 -3.48
C PHE A 4 7.64 9.26 -4.90
N PHE A 5 6.35 9.53 -5.12
CA PHE A 5 5.73 9.54 -6.43
C PHE A 5 5.78 10.95 -7.02
N LYS A 6 6.94 11.35 -7.58
CA LYS A 6 7.09 12.60 -8.35
C LYS A 6 6.05 12.66 -9.48
N ARG A 7 4.92 13.32 -9.21
CA ARG A 7 3.87 13.83 -10.10
C ARG A 7 3.45 12.95 -11.29
N ARG A 8 2.18 12.53 -11.33
CA ARG A 8 1.30 12.78 -12.51
C ARG A 8 -0.19 12.46 -12.33
N ARG A 9 -0.63 11.66 -11.36
CA ARG A 9 -2.06 11.45 -11.06
C ARG A 9 -2.26 11.11 -9.57
N ASP A 10 -3.34 11.61 -8.99
CA ASP A 10 -3.82 11.10 -7.71
C ASP A 10 -4.18 9.61 -7.89
N PHE A 11 -3.49 8.75 -7.15
CA PHE A 11 -3.80 7.33 -7.10
C PHE A 11 -4.71 7.08 -5.91
N SER A 12 -5.80 6.36 -6.15
CA SER A 12 -6.72 5.93 -5.10
C SER A 12 -6.39 4.53 -4.59
N VAL A 13 -5.75 3.69 -5.43
CA VAL A 13 -5.47 2.28 -5.14
C VAL A 13 -4.09 1.86 -5.68
N LEU A 14 -3.38 1.05 -4.89
CA LEU A 14 -2.08 0.46 -5.17
C LEU A 14 -2.17 -1.06 -5.06
N GLN A 15 -1.50 -1.80 -5.95
CA GLN A 15 -1.25 -3.22 -5.74
C GLN A 15 0.10 -3.42 -5.07
N ILE A 16 0.15 -4.17 -3.97
CA ILE A 16 1.33 -4.28 -3.11
C ILE A 16 1.73 -5.73 -2.80
N ARG A 17 2.99 -5.90 -2.36
CA ARG A 17 3.49 -7.06 -1.61
C ARG A 17 4.25 -6.57 -0.36
N TYR A 18 4.07 -7.26 0.76
CA TYR A 18 4.70 -6.93 2.04
C TYR A 18 4.66 -8.12 2.99
N GLY A 19 5.79 -8.64 3.49
CA GLY A 19 5.84 -9.69 4.53
C GLY A 19 4.88 -10.86 4.35
N GLY A 20 4.88 -11.48 3.16
CA GLY A 20 3.97 -12.59 2.85
C GLY A 20 2.52 -12.20 2.54
N CYS A 21 2.21 -10.90 2.63
CA CYS A 21 0.92 -10.34 2.28
C CYS A 21 0.89 -9.84 0.83
N LYS A 22 -0.24 -10.04 0.16
CA LYS A 22 -0.50 -9.56 -1.21
C LYS A 22 -1.92 -9.03 -1.31
N GLY A 23 -2.08 -7.89 -1.96
CA GLY A 23 -3.41 -7.36 -2.27
C GLY A 23 -3.38 -5.95 -2.81
N THR A 24 -4.51 -5.27 -2.65
CA THR A 24 -4.68 -3.87 -3.01
C THR A 24 -4.80 -3.03 -1.75
N PHE A 25 -4.22 -1.84 -1.79
CA PHE A 25 -4.29 -0.85 -0.73
C PHE A 25 -4.94 0.42 -1.29
N SER A 26 -5.93 0.96 -0.59
CA SER A 26 -6.56 2.23 -0.95
C SER A 26 -6.12 3.35 -0.03
N PHE A 27 -6.03 4.56 -0.57
CA PHE A 27 -5.72 5.74 0.23
C PHE A 27 -7.00 6.27 0.90
N TYR A 28 -7.02 6.30 2.23
CA TYR A 28 -8.12 6.93 2.98
C TYR A 28 -7.78 8.40 3.26
N GLN A 29 -8.46 9.31 2.58
CA GLN A 29 -8.15 10.76 2.66
C GLN A 29 -8.44 11.40 4.01
N ARG A 30 -9.28 10.76 4.85
CA ARG A 30 -9.63 11.27 6.19
C ARG A 30 -8.79 10.66 7.31
N LEU A 31 -7.84 9.77 6.98
CA LEU A 31 -6.91 9.23 7.97
C LEU A 31 -5.90 10.34 8.28
N ASP A 32 -5.80 10.66 9.56
CA ASP A 32 -4.98 11.77 10.05
C ASP A 32 -3.55 11.65 9.52
N THR A 33 -3.00 12.76 9.03
CA THR A 33 -1.72 12.81 8.33
C THR A 33 -0.50 12.48 9.20
N GLN A 34 -0.72 12.29 10.51
CA GLN A 34 0.35 12.14 11.49
C GLN A 34 0.96 10.74 11.59
N GLN A 35 0.27 9.68 11.16
CA GLN A 35 0.84 8.33 11.14
C GLN A 35 0.54 7.59 9.84
N TYR A 36 1.60 7.29 9.08
CA TYR A 36 1.55 6.40 7.91
C TYR A 36 1.32 4.96 8.37
N GLN A 37 0.08 4.61 8.71
CA GLN A 37 -0.27 3.26 9.13
C GLN A 37 -0.71 2.41 7.93
N LEU A 38 0.02 1.32 7.66
CA LEU A 38 -0.40 0.28 6.72
C LEU A 38 -1.32 -0.70 7.46
N GLN A 39 -2.62 -0.70 7.13
CA GLN A 39 -3.55 -1.69 7.66
C GLN A 39 -3.61 -2.90 6.74
N ILE A 40 -3.15 -4.04 7.25
CA ILE A 40 -3.21 -5.33 6.55
C ILE A 40 -4.39 -6.14 7.09
N ARG A 41 -5.13 -6.80 6.20
CA ARG A 41 -6.22 -7.72 6.57
C ARG A 41 -5.72 -9.16 6.51
N ASP A 42 -6.27 -10.04 7.35
CA ASP A 42 -5.91 -11.46 7.40
C ASP A 42 -6.03 -12.15 6.02
N SER A 43 -7.02 -11.77 5.21
CA SER A 43 -7.20 -12.31 3.86
C SER A 43 -6.03 -11.99 2.90
N MET A 44 -5.22 -10.98 3.20
CA MET A 44 -4.04 -10.62 2.42
C MET A 44 -2.84 -11.49 2.74
N ASN A 45 -2.77 -12.06 3.96
CA ASN A 45 -1.68 -12.92 4.39
C ASN A 45 -1.74 -14.27 3.65
N LYS A 46 -0.67 -14.62 2.96
CA LYS A 46 -0.56 -15.87 2.19
C LYS A 46 0.35 -16.89 2.85
N PHE A 47 1.34 -16.42 3.61
CA PHE A 47 2.32 -17.24 4.32
C PHE A 47 3.09 -16.36 5.30
N ILE A 48 3.66 -16.98 6.34
CA ILE A 48 4.54 -16.29 7.30
C ILE A 48 5.83 -15.90 6.59
N SER A 49 6.23 -14.64 6.73
CA SER A 49 7.48 -14.12 6.16
C SER A 49 8.03 -13.03 7.08
N ASP A 50 9.36 -12.99 7.16
CA ASP A 50 10.17 -11.97 7.84
C ASP A 50 10.52 -10.77 6.93
N HIS A 51 10.08 -10.79 5.67
CA HIS A 51 10.35 -9.73 4.71
C HIS A 51 9.61 -8.45 5.05
N ASP A 52 10.32 -7.33 5.18
CA ASP A 52 9.77 -6.05 5.66
C ASP A 52 9.78 -4.94 4.59
N ILE A 53 10.14 -5.27 3.35
CA ILE A 53 10.09 -4.32 2.24
C ILE A 53 8.67 -4.24 1.67
N LEU A 54 8.15 -3.02 1.58
CA LEU A 54 6.90 -2.73 0.88
C LEU A 54 7.17 -2.56 -0.62
N GLU A 55 6.73 -3.52 -1.42
CA GLU A 55 6.80 -3.46 -2.87
C GLU A 55 5.49 -2.92 -3.46
N ILE A 56 5.61 -2.03 -4.44
CA ILE A 56 4.47 -1.48 -5.18
C ILE A 56 4.51 -2.08 -6.59
N CYS A 57 3.60 -3.02 -6.84
CA CYS A 57 3.56 -3.76 -8.10
C CYS A 57 2.85 -2.99 -9.21
N LYS A 58 1.81 -2.23 -8.87
CA LYS A 58 1.01 -1.48 -9.85
C LYS A 58 0.32 -0.28 -9.20
N LEU A 59 0.37 0.85 -9.91
CA LEU A 59 -0.44 2.03 -9.59
C LEU A 59 -1.74 1.97 -10.38
N SER A 60 -2.88 2.03 -9.71
CA SER A 60 -4.17 2.23 -10.38
C SER A 60 -4.38 3.72 -10.56
N ALA A 61 -4.30 4.19 -11.80
CA ALA A 61 -4.80 5.51 -12.17
C ALA A 61 -6.21 5.36 -12.78
N PRO A 62 -7.13 6.29 -12.51
CA PRO A 62 -8.32 6.44 -13.34
C PRO A 62 -7.93 6.78 -14.79
#